data_AF-Q22642-F1
#
_entry.id   AF-Q22642-F1
#
_cell.length_a   1.000
_cell.length_b   1.000
_cell.length_c   1.000
_cell.angle_alpha   90.00
_cell.angle_beta   90.00
_cell.angle_gamma   90.00
#
_symmetry.space_group_name_H-M   'P 1'
#
loop_
_entity.id
_entity.type
_entity.pdbx_description
1 polymer ?
#
loop_
_entity_poly.entity_id
_entity_poly.type
_entity_poly.pdbx_seq_one_letter_code
_entity_poly.pdbx_strand_id
1 'polypeptide(L)'
;MLTPLFFLPAAYGVASSYLYTLIILMMIRRWNEYNTAFFKLFIIEYVFNMVTFANSFVTLRAPQNTCNNCTFAFLFERNSSTEEDNFPLQVFFTIHYCMAFIQYFMTFLSSLNRLTMVFFVDSYEKIWRPSLPFLIMIVIIFPMIMTWPIATNNAYFIYSPTLGGFATKTVANSTEVLNSLVTFMIVFTLFTATANIVSIIRLTLLPTRISGAERNLFTVSFVSFIIQLLALGDTLILRAAPSEGMSVGAQTAKALMPFVSDILTFNHPWTIMYFSTKVRTSMATDHFPSLRSRAVMVTSSVY
;
A
#
# COMPACT_ATOMS: atom_id res chain seq x y z
N MET A 1 -24.08 15.42 -5.69
CA MET A 1 -22.87 16.05 -5.13
C MET A 1 -21.96 14.97 -4.56
N LEU A 2 -20.65 15.02 -4.85
CA LEU A 2 -19.66 14.21 -4.14
C LEU A 2 -19.65 14.66 -2.68
N THR A 3 -19.66 13.73 -1.74
CA THR A 3 -19.63 14.03 -0.30
C THR A 3 -18.31 14.72 0.08
N PRO A 4 -18.26 15.57 1.14
CA PRO A 4 -17.01 16.10 1.68
C PRO A 4 -15.98 15.01 2.01
N LEU A 5 -16.49 13.82 2.34
CA LEU A 5 -15.71 12.61 2.60
C LEU A 5 -14.92 12.11 1.37
N PHE A 6 -15.26 12.55 0.16
CA PHE A 6 -14.45 12.29 -1.04
C PHE A 6 -13.22 13.20 -1.10
N PHE A 7 -13.38 14.49 -0.78
CA PHE A 7 -12.33 15.49 -0.97
C PHE A 7 -11.19 15.34 0.04
N LEU A 8 -11.48 14.95 1.27
CA LEU A 8 -10.45 14.75 2.29
C LEU A 8 -9.41 13.67 1.91
N PRO A 9 -9.81 12.42 1.60
CA PRO A 9 -8.88 11.38 1.15
C PRO A 9 -8.25 11.66 -0.21
N ALA A 10 -8.95 12.32 -1.12
CA ALA A 10 -8.35 12.76 -2.36
C ALA A 10 -7.22 13.78 -2.11
N ALA A 11 -7.45 14.78 -1.25
CA ALA A 11 -6.49 15.85 -1.00
C ALA A 11 -5.22 15.34 -0.32
N TYR A 12 -5.34 14.60 0.79
CA TYR A 12 -4.14 14.07 1.45
C TYR A 12 -3.46 12.98 0.61
N GLY A 13 -4.24 12.20 -0.15
CA GLY A 13 -3.72 11.16 -1.03
C GLY A 13 -2.87 11.74 -2.15
N VAL A 14 -3.35 12.80 -2.81
CA VAL A 14 -2.58 13.53 -3.84
C VAL A 14 -1.34 14.20 -3.25
N ALA A 15 -1.44 14.80 -2.06
CA ALA A 15 -0.28 15.38 -1.39
C ALA A 15 0.77 14.31 -1.06
N SER A 16 0.33 13.16 -0.57
CA SER A 16 1.21 12.04 -0.22
C SER A 16 1.82 11.38 -1.46
N SER A 17 1.06 11.20 -2.54
CA SER A 17 1.59 10.69 -3.81
C SER A 17 2.63 11.63 -4.40
N TYR A 18 2.37 12.94 -4.35
CA TYR A 18 3.33 13.95 -4.81
C TYR A 18 4.63 13.89 -4.01
N LEU A 19 4.55 13.84 -2.67
CA LEU A 19 5.72 13.65 -1.81
C LEU A 19 6.47 12.37 -2.15
N TYR A 20 5.75 11.26 -2.36
CA TYR A 20 6.35 9.98 -2.73
C TYR A 20 7.10 10.10 -4.06
N THR A 21 6.50 10.70 -5.08
CA THR A 21 7.14 10.95 -6.38
C THR A 21 8.42 11.78 -6.23
N LEU A 22 8.40 12.85 -5.42
CA LEU A 22 9.61 13.67 -5.19
C LEU A 22 10.74 12.84 -4.56
N ILE A 23 10.44 11.99 -3.57
CA ILE A 23 11.43 11.10 -2.95
C ILE A 23 12.04 10.17 -3.99
N ILE A 24 11.21 9.56 -4.84
CA ILE A 24 11.68 8.64 -5.88
C ILE A 24 12.53 9.36 -6.93
N LEU A 25 12.12 10.54 -7.39
CA LEU A 25 12.90 11.35 -8.34
C LEU A 25 14.28 11.71 -7.75
N MET A 26 14.33 12.10 -6.48
CA MET A 26 15.57 12.36 -5.77
C MET A 26 16.45 11.09 -5.68
N MET A 27 15.88 9.93 -5.35
CA MET A 27 16.61 8.66 -5.30
C MET A 27 17.17 8.24 -6.66
N ILE A 28 16.40 8.39 -7.73
CA ILE A 28 16.85 8.10 -9.11
C ILE A 28 17.97 9.05 -9.52
N ARG A 29 17.83 10.35 -9.22
CA ARG A 29 18.87 11.34 -9.53
C ARG A 29 20.17 11.06 -8.79
N ARG A 30 20.10 10.56 -7.56
CA ARG A 30 21.24 10.18 -6.72
C ARG A 30 21.49 8.67 -6.70
N TRP A 31 21.28 7.99 -7.82
CA TRP A 31 21.31 6.53 -7.91
C TRP A 31 22.57 5.90 -7.27
N ASN A 32 23.74 6.52 -7.45
CA ASN A 32 25.00 6.03 -6.88
C ASN A 32 24.96 5.92 -5.34
N GLU A 33 24.20 6.77 -4.65
CA GLU A 33 24.05 6.75 -3.19
C GLU A 33 22.93 5.82 -2.70
N TYR A 34 22.02 5.44 -3.59
CA TYR A 34 20.75 4.75 -3.30
C TYR A 34 20.61 3.41 -4.06
N ASN A 35 21.68 2.87 -4.65
CA ASN A 35 21.65 1.58 -5.38
C ASN A 35 21.78 0.36 -4.43
N THR A 36 20.88 0.25 -3.45
CA THR A 36 20.77 -0.92 -2.56
C THR A 36 19.48 -1.69 -2.86
N ALA A 37 19.42 -2.96 -2.47
CA ALA A 37 18.23 -3.80 -2.63
C ALA A 37 16.97 -3.18 -1.97
N PHE A 38 17.16 -2.49 -0.83
CA PHE A 38 16.10 -1.78 -0.14
C PHE A 38 15.44 -0.71 -0.99
N PHE A 39 16.25 0.20 -1.55
CA PHE A 39 15.74 1.31 -2.33
C PHE A 39 15.13 0.83 -3.64
N LYS A 40 15.63 -0.28 -4.21
CA LYS A 40 14.98 -0.93 -5.36
C LYS A 40 13.58 -1.44 -5.00
N LEU A 41 13.43 -2.16 -3.87
CA LEU A 41 12.11 -2.57 -3.37
C LEU A 41 11.20 -1.37 -3.14
N PHE A 42 11.73 -0.30 -2.54
CA PHE A 42 10.98 0.94 -2.27
C PHE A 42 10.48 1.64 -3.55
N ILE A 43 11.28 1.66 -4.62
CA ILE A 43 10.89 2.20 -5.94
C ILE A 43 9.81 1.33 -6.58
N ILE A 44 9.93 0.01 -6.46
CA ILE A 44 8.94 -0.93 -7.02
C ILE A 44 7.60 -0.80 -6.27
N GLU A 45 7.67 -0.72 -4.94
CA GLU A 45 6.53 -0.47 -4.06
C GLU A 45 5.84 0.86 -4.39
N TYR A 46 6.60 1.92 -4.70
CA TYR A 46 6.03 3.17 -5.21
C TYR A 46 5.16 2.95 -6.46
N VAL A 47 5.64 2.18 -7.44
CA VAL A 47 4.87 1.93 -8.68
C VAL A 47 3.55 1.23 -8.35
N PHE A 48 3.57 0.16 -7.56
CA PHE A 48 2.36 -0.54 -7.15
C PHE A 48 1.41 0.34 -6.33
N ASN A 49 1.96 1.18 -5.43
CA ASN A 49 1.18 2.09 -4.62
C ASN A 49 0.52 3.20 -5.46
N MET A 50 1.21 3.73 -6.49
CA MET A 50 0.58 4.68 -7.42
C MET A 50 -0.56 4.04 -8.21
N VAL A 51 -0.39 2.79 -8.68
CA VAL A 51 -1.46 2.06 -9.37
C VAL A 51 -2.62 1.78 -8.43
N THR A 52 -2.35 1.39 -7.18
CA THR A 52 -3.37 1.17 -6.14
C THR A 52 -4.16 2.45 -5.88
N PHE A 53 -3.47 3.58 -5.71
CA PHE A 53 -4.11 4.88 -5.47
C PHE A 53 -4.97 5.32 -6.65
N ALA A 54 -4.45 5.24 -7.88
CA ALA A 54 -5.20 5.60 -9.08
C ALA A 54 -6.42 4.68 -9.27
N ASN A 55 -6.24 3.37 -9.14
CA ASN A 55 -7.31 2.38 -9.32
C ASN A 55 -8.42 2.50 -8.28
N SER A 56 -8.07 2.87 -7.05
CA SER A 56 -9.05 3.06 -5.98
C SER A 56 -9.97 4.26 -6.22
N PHE A 57 -9.63 5.23 -7.09
CA PHE A 57 -10.63 6.24 -7.51
C PHE A 57 -11.77 5.63 -8.31
N VAL A 58 -11.47 4.70 -9.20
CA VAL A 58 -12.44 4.08 -10.11
C VAL A 58 -13.30 3.05 -9.38
N THR A 59 -12.67 2.22 -8.54
CA THR A 59 -13.31 1.05 -7.93
C THR A 59 -13.89 1.31 -6.54
N LEU A 60 -13.43 2.35 -5.84
CA LEU A 60 -13.77 2.59 -4.44
C LEU A 60 -14.23 4.02 -4.19
N ARG A 61 -13.35 5.02 -4.30
CA ARG A 61 -13.62 6.39 -3.85
C ARG A 61 -14.75 7.06 -4.61
N ALA A 62 -14.74 7.05 -5.94
CA ALA A 62 -15.79 7.73 -6.71
C ALA A 62 -17.15 7.01 -6.60
N PRO A 63 -17.25 5.67 -6.74
CA PRO A 63 -18.50 4.95 -6.55
C PRO A 63 -19.11 5.13 -5.14
N GLN A 64 -18.31 4.94 -4.09
CA GLN A 64 -18.81 4.97 -2.71
C GLN A 64 -19.27 6.36 -2.26
N ASN A 65 -18.74 7.42 -2.87
CA ASN A 65 -19.11 8.80 -2.55
C ASN A 65 -20.11 9.41 -3.55
N THR A 66 -20.68 8.62 -4.45
CA THR A 66 -21.71 9.06 -5.39
C THR A 66 -23.08 8.50 -4.99
N CYS A 67 -23.99 9.40 -4.60
CA CYS A 67 -25.38 9.05 -4.29
C CYS A 67 -26.19 8.72 -5.55
N ASN A 68 -27.32 8.03 -5.39
CA ASN A 68 -28.18 7.65 -6.52
C ASN A 68 -28.68 8.86 -7.33
N ASN A 69 -29.03 9.96 -6.65
CA ASN A 69 -29.55 11.17 -7.29
C ASN A 69 -28.46 12.22 -7.59
N CYS A 70 -27.19 11.82 -7.57
CA CYS A 70 -26.08 12.74 -7.77
C CYS A 70 -25.85 13.00 -9.27
N THR A 71 -25.36 14.20 -9.62
CA THR A 71 -25.04 14.59 -11.01
C THR A 71 -24.11 13.62 -11.75
N PHE A 72 -23.29 12.85 -11.02
CA PHE A 72 -22.36 11.86 -11.58
C PHE A 72 -22.86 10.41 -11.48
N ALA A 73 -24.06 10.17 -10.93
CA ALA A 73 -24.61 8.82 -10.80
C ALA A 73 -24.73 8.10 -12.14
N PHE A 74 -25.06 8.84 -13.21
CA PHE A 74 -25.17 8.31 -14.58
C PHE A 74 -23.91 7.57 -15.06
N LEU A 75 -22.71 7.93 -14.57
CA LEU A 75 -21.45 7.26 -14.94
C LEU A 75 -21.37 5.84 -14.36
N PHE A 76 -21.95 5.63 -13.18
CA PHE A 76 -21.98 4.33 -12.51
C PHE A 76 -23.21 3.52 -12.95
N GLU A 77 -24.36 4.18 -13.12
CA GLU A 77 -25.59 3.57 -13.63
C GLU A 77 -25.42 3.00 -15.03
N ARG A 78 -24.66 3.67 -15.92
CA ARG A 78 -24.35 3.15 -17.26
C ARG A 78 -23.65 1.79 -17.22
N ASN A 79 -22.82 1.54 -16.22
CA ASN A 79 -22.08 0.28 -16.07
C ASN A 79 -22.69 -0.60 -14.96
N SER A 80 -24.01 -0.50 -14.74
CA SER A 80 -24.72 -1.29 -13.72
C SER A 80 -25.33 -2.58 -14.26
N SER A 81 -25.41 -2.72 -15.59
CA SER A 81 -25.90 -3.96 -16.23
C SER A 81 -24.92 -5.10 -16.01
N THR A 82 -25.46 -6.26 -15.64
CA THR A 82 -24.69 -7.52 -15.54
C THR A 82 -24.46 -8.18 -16.89
N GLU A 83 -25.30 -7.86 -17.87
CA GLU A 83 -25.29 -8.47 -19.21
C GLU A 83 -24.38 -7.72 -20.18
N GLU A 84 -24.19 -6.41 -19.98
CA GLU A 84 -23.27 -5.62 -20.79
C GLU A 84 -21.82 -5.88 -20.39
N ASP A 85 -20.97 -6.14 -21.38
CA ASP A 85 -19.55 -6.33 -21.17
C ASP A 85 -18.88 -4.99 -20.79
N ASN A 86 -18.54 -4.86 -19.51
CA ASN A 86 -17.84 -3.72 -18.95
C ASN A 86 -16.34 -4.00 -18.80
N PHE A 87 -15.68 -4.37 -19.91
CA PHE A 87 -14.26 -4.71 -19.93
C PHE A 87 -13.34 -3.74 -19.15
N PRO A 88 -13.46 -2.40 -19.26
CA PRO A 88 -12.62 -1.49 -18.47
C PRO A 88 -12.81 -1.65 -16.95
N LEU A 89 -14.06 -1.78 -16.50
CA LEU A 89 -14.38 -1.95 -15.08
C LEU A 89 -13.87 -3.29 -14.56
N GLN A 90 -13.98 -4.35 -15.37
CA GLN A 90 -13.45 -5.67 -15.06
C GLN A 90 -11.94 -5.64 -14.84
N VAL A 91 -11.19 -4.93 -15.69
CA VAL A 91 -9.74 -4.74 -15.52
C VAL A 91 -9.43 -3.98 -14.22
N PHE A 92 -10.09 -2.84 -13.97
CA PHE A 92 -9.86 -2.07 -12.74
C PHE A 92 -10.21 -2.85 -11.47
N PHE A 93 -11.31 -3.60 -11.51
CA PHE A 93 -11.74 -4.43 -10.37
C PHE A 93 -10.80 -5.61 -10.13
N THR A 94 -10.29 -6.23 -11.20
CA THR A 94 -9.23 -7.26 -11.09
C THR A 94 -7.96 -6.67 -10.47
N ILE A 95 -7.50 -5.52 -10.98
CA ILE A 95 -6.33 -4.81 -10.44
C ILE A 95 -6.55 -4.47 -8.97
N HIS A 96 -7.76 -4.14 -8.54
CA HIS A 96 -8.06 -3.82 -7.14
C HIS A 96 -7.71 -4.98 -6.21
N TYR A 97 -8.18 -6.19 -6.54
CA TYR A 97 -7.83 -7.38 -5.76
C TYR A 97 -6.35 -7.75 -5.92
N CYS A 98 -5.78 -7.67 -7.13
CA CYS A 98 -4.36 -7.96 -7.35
C CYS A 98 -3.47 -7.10 -6.46
N MET A 99 -3.76 -5.79 -6.39
CA MET A 99 -2.98 -4.85 -5.61
C MET A 99 -3.02 -5.14 -4.11
N ALA A 100 -4.15 -5.61 -3.58
CA ALA A 100 -4.23 -6.03 -2.18
C ALA A 100 -3.27 -7.18 -1.87
N PHE A 101 -3.19 -8.21 -2.72
CA PHE A 101 -2.19 -9.27 -2.58
C PHE A 101 -0.76 -8.72 -2.71
N ILE A 102 -0.50 -7.90 -3.73
CA ILE A 102 0.82 -7.32 -4.00
C ILE A 102 1.31 -6.50 -2.80
N GLN A 103 0.47 -5.67 -2.19
CA GLN A 103 0.85 -4.85 -1.03
C GLN A 103 1.28 -5.70 0.17
N TYR A 104 0.55 -6.77 0.48
CA TYR A 104 0.93 -7.70 1.56
C TYR A 104 2.23 -8.45 1.25
N PHE A 105 2.41 -8.85 -0.01
CA PHE A 105 3.62 -9.53 -0.46
C PHE A 105 4.85 -8.60 -0.41
N MET A 106 4.70 -7.35 -0.87
CA MET A 106 5.76 -6.33 -0.83
C MET A 106 6.14 -5.96 0.61
N THR A 107 5.16 -5.82 1.51
CA THR A 107 5.42 -5.57 2.94
C THR A 107 6.23 -6.71 3.56
N PHE A 108 5.88 -7.95 3.23
CA PHE A 108 6.66 -9.13 3.63
C PHE A 108 8.06 -9.12 3.04
N LEU A 109 8.22 -8.88 1.74
CA LEU A 109 9.54 -8.82 1.09
C LEU A 109 10.43 -7.72 1.69
N SER A 110 9.85 -6.57 2.03
CA SER A 110 10.55 -5.49 2.73
C SER A 110 11.05 -5.95 4.10
N SER A 111 10.19 -6.61 4.89
CA SER A 111 10.56 -7.17 6.20
C SER A 111 11.60 -8.31 6.09
N LEU A 112 11.48 -9.17 5.07
CA LEU A 112 12.44 -10.22 4.78
C LEU A 112 13.80 -9.64 4.35
N ASN A 113 13.79 -8.54 3.59
CA ASN A 113 14.99 -7.83 3.21
C ASN A 113 15.69 -7.23 4.44
N ARG A 114 14.95 -6.67 5.40
CA ARG A 114 15.49 -6.23 6.69
C ARG A 114 16.07 -7.40 7.48
N LEU A 115 15.34 -8.51 7.59
CA LEU A 115 15.80 -9.71 8.29
C LEU A 115 17.11 -10.22 7.68
N THR A 116 17.17 -10.35 6.36
CA THR A 116 18.39 -10.80 5.65
C THR A 116 19.56 -9.87 5.89
N MET A 117 19.33 -8.55 5.90
CA MET A 117 20.37 -7.55 6.21
C MET A 117 20.93 -7.75 7.62
N VAL A 118 20.09 -8.02 8.62
CA VAL A 118 20.51 -8.23 10.02
C VAL A 118 21.28 -9.55 10.20
N PHE A 119 20.89 -10.60 9.48
CA PHE A 119 21.57 -11.90 9.57
C PHE A 119 22.84 -11.99 8.73
N PHE A 120 22.86 -11.35 7.56
CA PHE A 120 23.91 -11.49 6.56
C PHE A 120 24.43 -10.11 6.09
N VAL A 121 24.93 -9.30 7.02
CA VAL A 121 25.39 -7.91 6.77
C VAL A 121 26.32 -7.80 5.55
N ASP A 122 27.23 -8.77 5.36
CA ASP A 122 28.21 -8.72 4.27
C ASP A 122 27.70 -9.30 2.93
N SER A 123 26.68 -10.16 2.97
CA SER A 123 26.25 -10.95 1.82
C SER A 123 24.82 -10.66 1.35
N TYR A 124 24.02 -9.89 2.09
CA TYR A 124 22.62 -9.68 1.75
C TYR A 124 22.44 -9.05 0.36
N GLU A 125 23.28 -8.07 -0.02
CA GLU A 125 23.21 -7.46 -1.36
C GLU A 125 23.50 -8.48 -2.48
N LYS A 126 24.42 -9.43 -2.25
CA LYS A 126 24.76 -10.48 -3.21
C LYS A 126 23.61 -11.47 -3.39
N ILE A 127 22.83 -11.72 -2.33
CA ILE A 127 21.65 -12.59 -2.37
C ILE A 127 20.46 -11.87 -3.03
N TRP A 128 20.22 -10.62 -2.67
CA TRP A 128 19.03 -9.87 -3.10
C TRP A 128 19.11 -9.37 -4.54
N ARG A 129 20.28 -8.95 -5.02
CA ARG A 129 20.43 -8.45 -6.40
C ARG A 129 19.96 -9.43 -7.48
N PRO A 130 20.39 -10.70 -7.48
CA PRO A 130 19.92 -11.68 -8.47
C PRO A 130 18.51 -12.18 -8.17
N SER A 131 18.11 -12.30 -6.90
CA SER A 131 16.80 -12.87 -6.53
C SER A 131 15.64 -11.90 -6.70
N LEU A 132 15.87 -10.58 -6.56
CA LEU A 132 14.85 -9.55 -6.65
C LEU A 132 13.95 -9.65 -7.89
N PRO A 133 14.46 -9.71 -9.14
CA PRO A 133 13.58 -9.82 -10.31
C PRO A 133 12.68 -11.07 -10.27
N PHE A 134 13.18 -12.21 -9.78
CA PHE A 134 12.39 -13.43 -9.63
C PHE A 134 11.29 -13.27 -8.57
N LEU A 135 11.62 -12.65 -7.43
CA LEU A 135 10.64 -12.37 -6.38
C LEU A 135 9.54 -11.44 -6.90
N ILE A 136 9.89 -10.41 -7.66
CA ILE A 136 8.91 -9.47 -8.23
C ILE A 136 8.02 -10.14 -9.29
N MET A 137 8.57 -11.04 -10.10
CA MET A 137 7.74 -11.85 -11.02
C MET A 137 6.72 -12.69 -10.25
N ILE A 138 7.11 -13.32 -9.13
CA ILE A 138 6.18 -14.08 -8.28
C ILE A 138 5.11 -13.16 -7.68
N VAL A 139 5.51 -11.98 -7.19
CA VAL A 139 4.58 -10.96 -6.64
C VAL A 139 3.53 -10.53 -7.66
N ILE A 140 3.85 -10.51 -8.96
CA ILE A 140 2.89 -10.12 -9.99
C ILE A 140 2.05 -11.31 -10.46
N ILE A 141 2.69 -12.45 -10.76
CA ILE A 141 2.04 -13.61 -11.37
C ILE A 141 1.07 -14.27 -10.39
N PHE A 142 1.46 -14.43 -9.13
CA PHE A 142 0.63 -15.15 -8.15
C PHE A 142 -0.72 -14.46 -7.91
N PRO A 143 -0.79 -13.13 -7.66
CA PRO A 143 -2.07 -12.43 -7.54
C PRO A 143 -2.92 -12.52 -8.79
N MET A 144 -2.32 -12.39 -9.98
CA MET A 144 -3.04 -12.48 -11.26
C MET A 144 -3.73 -13.84 -11.43
N ILE A 145 -3.09 -14.93 -10.98
CA ILE A 145 -3.70 -16.27 -10.98
C ILE A 145 -4.87 -16.32 -9.99
N MET A 146 -4.70 -15.80 -8.78
CA MET A 146 -5.73 -15.83 -7.74
C MET A 146 -6.96 -14.97 -8.08
N THR A 147 -6.77 -13.88 -8.83
CA THR A 147 -7.85 -12.99 -9.26
C THR A 147 -8.41 -13.32 -10.64
N TRP A 148 -7.91 -14.39 -11.29
CA TRP A 148 -8.38 -14.82 -12.60
C TRP A 148 -9.91 -14.99 -12.71
N PRO A 149 -10.63 -15.48 -11.69
CA PRO A 149 -12.09 -15.53 -11.72
C PRO A 149 -12.74 -14.16 -11.89
N ILE A 150 -12.17 -13.10 -11.31
CA ILE A 150 -12.66 -11.73 -11.48
C ILE A 150 -12.29 -11.22 -12.89
N ALA A 151 -11.09 -11.56 -13.36
CA ALA A 151 -10.59 -11.17 -14.67
C ALA A 151 -11.35 -11.78 -15.84
N THR A 152 -12.17 -12.81 -15.63
CA THR A 152 -12.93 -13.52 -16.67
C THR A 152 -14.44 -13.30 -16.59
N ASN A 153 -14.93 -12.61 -15.57
CA ASN A 153 -16.35 -12.38 -15.35
C ASN A 153 -16.66 -10.88 -15.34
N ASN A 154 -17.79 -10.51 -15.92
CA ASN A 154 -18.22 -9.12 -16.00
C ASN A 154 -18.29 -8.48 -14.62
N ALA A 155 -17.75 -7.26 -14.52
CA ALA A 155 -17.89 -6.40 -13.36
C ALA A 155 -18.96 -5.33 -13.62
N TYR A 156 -19.68 -4.93 -12.59
CA TYR A 156 -20.77 -3.95 -12.67
C TYR A 156 -20.84 -3.14 -11.38
N PHE A 157 -21.45 -1.96 -11.44
CA PHE A 157 -21.77 -1.19 -10.24
C PHE A 157 -23.17 -1.51 -9.74
N ILE A 158 -23.30 -1.67 -8.42
CA ILE A 158 -24.60 -1.79 -7.76
C ILE A 158 -24.76 -0.69 -6.71
N TYR A 159 -25.91 -0.02 -6.71
CA TYR A 159 -26.21 0.94 -5.66
C TYR A 159 -26.50 0.18 -4.35
N SER A 160 -25.80 0.55 -3.28
CA SER A 160 -26.01 -0.02 -1.94
C SER A 160 -26.69 1.03 -1.06
N PRO A 161 -28.00 0.88 -0.77
CA PRO A 161 -28.72 1.83 0.09
C PRO A 161 -28.08 1.99 1.47
N THR A 162 -27.49 0.92 2.00
CA THR A 162 -26.80 0.92 3.29
C THR A 162 -25.53 1.76 3.31
N LEU A 163 -24.88 1.94 2.16
CA LEU A 163 -23.68 2.78 2.04
C LEU A 163 -24.05 4.20 1.59
N GLY A 164 -25.23 4.38 1.02
CA GLY A 164 -25.61 5.62 0.34
C GLY A 164 -24.88 5.84 -1.00
N GLY A 165 -24.17 4.83 -1.53
CA GLY A 165 -23.33 4.93 -2.71
C GLY A 165 -23.23 3.64 -3.52
N PHE A 166 -22.50 3.70 -4.64
CA PHE A 166 -22.25 2.55 -5.52
C PHE A 166 -21.09 1.69 -5.02
N ALA A 167 -21.18 0.39 -5.25
CA ALA A 167 -20.12 -0.57 -5.01
C ALA A 167 -19.86 -1.41 -6.27
N THR A 168 -18.60 -1.68 -6.58
CA THR A 168 -18.26 -2.60 -7.68
C THR A 168 -18.46 -4.05 -7.24
N LYS A 169 -19.16 -4.81 -8.08
CA LYS A 169 -19.32 -6.26 -7.94
C LYS A 169 -18.95 -6.95 -9.24
N THR A 170 -18.80 -8.27 -9.18
CA THR A 170 -18.62 -9.15 -10.34
C THR A 170 -19.66 -10.26 -10.28
N VAL A 171 -19.98 -10.83 -11.44
CA VAL A 171 -20.82 -12.04 -11.53
C VAL A 171 -20.12 -13.25 -10.91
N ALA A 172 -18.78 -13.26 -10.86
CA ALA A 172 -18.02 -14.30 -10.19
C ALA A 172 -18.31 -14.38 -8.68
N ASN A 173 -18.03 -15.54 -8.09
CA ASN A 173 -18.08 -15.74 -6.65
C ASN A 173 -16.93 -14.98 -5.95
N SER A 174 -17.10 -13.67 -5.79
CA SER A 174 -16.14 -12.78 -5.11
C SER A 174 -15.82 -13.22 -3.68
N THR A 175 -16.72 -13.97 -3.02
CA THR A 175 -16.49 -14.53 -1.68
C THR A 175 -15.31 -15.50 -1.66
N GLU A 176 -15.14 -16.30 -2.71
CA GLU A 176 -14.04 -17.26 -2.80
C GLU A 176 -12.70 -16.55 -2.97
N VAL A 177 -12.64 -15.56 -3.86
CA VAL A 177 -11.44 -14.73 -4.05
C VAL A 177 -11.12 -13.95 -2.77
N LEU A 178 -12.13 -13.41 -2.09
CA LEU A 178 -11.97 -12.73 -0.81
C LEU A 178 -11.48 -13.69 0.29
N ASN A 179 -11.96 -14.94 0.34
CA ASN A 179 -11.46 -15.95 1.28
C ASN A 179 -9.98 -16.27 1.04
N SER A 180 -9.60 -16.43 -0.23
CA SER A 180 -8.21 -16.64 -0.63
C SER A 180 -7.33 -15.45 -0.25
N LEU A 181 -7.82 -14.22 -0.48
CA LEU A 181 -7.14 -12.99 -0.09
C LEU A 181 -6.97 -12.90 1.43
N VAL A 182 -8.03 -13.11 2.21
CA VAL A 182 -7.96 -13.08 3.69
C VAL A 182 -6.98 -14.13 4.21
N THR A 183 -7.03 -15.36 3.68
CA THR A 183 -6.09 -16.42 4.04
C THR A 183 -4.65 -16.02 3.75
N PHE A 184 -4.41 -15.46 2.56
CA PHE A 184 -3.10 -14.94 2.16
C PHE A 184 -2.63 -13.81 3.09
N MET A 185 -3.50 -12.86 3.40
CA MET A 185 -3.20 -11.74 4.30
C MET A 185 -2.81 -12.24 5.70
N ILE A 186 -3.52 -13.21 6.26
CA ILE A 186 -3.18 -13.82 7.56
C ILE A 186 -1.80 -14.47 7.50
N VAL A 187 -1.56 -15.35 6.53
CA VAL A 187 -0.29 -16.09 6.38
C VAL A 187 0.90 -15.13 6.23
N PHE A 188 0.79 -14.14 5.35
CA PHE A 188 1.86 -13.18 5.10
C PHE A 188 2.05 -12.19 6.25
N THR A 189 0.99 -11.86 6.99
CA THR A 189 1.11 -11.07 8.22
C THR A 189 1.86 -11.85 9.29
N LEU A 190 1.62 -13.17 9.44
CA LEU A 190 2.37 -14.01 10.36
C LEU A 190 3.85 -14.13 9.99
N PHE A 191 4.16 -14.30 8.70
CA PHE A 191 5.55 -14.30 8.25
C PHE A 191 6.23 -12.94 8.44
N THR A 192 5.51 -11.85 8.18
CA THR A 192 6.00 -10.48 8.41
C THR A 192 6.23 -10.22 9.89
N ALA A 193 5.32 -10.63 10.77
CA ALA A 193 5.46 -10.55 12.21
C ALA A 193 6.71 -11.31 12.67
N THR A 194 6.87 -12.54 12.20
CA THR A 194 8.02 -13.39 12.54
C THR A 194 9.33 -12.75 12.07
N ALA A 195 9.39 -12.25 10.84
CA ALA A 195 10.57 -11.57 10.31
C ALA A 195 10.93 -10.32 11.12
N ASN A 196 9.94 -9.49 11.49
CA ASN A 196 10.18 -8.31 12.31
C ASN A 196 10.59 -8.66 13.75
N ILE A 197 9.93 -9.61 14.42
CA ILE A 197 10.27 -10.06 15.77
C ILE A 197 11.68 -10.64 15.83
N VAL A 198 12.01 -11.55 14.91
CA VAL A 198 13.35 -12.17 14.85
C VAL A 198 14.42 -11.10 14.57
N SER A 199 14.11 -10.12 13.72
CA SER A 199 15.00 -8.98 13.48
C SER A 199 15.21 -8.15 14.77
N ILE A 200 14.16 -7.86 15.55
CA ILE A 200 14.27 -7.14 16.85
C ILE A 200 15.15 -7.91 17.81
N ILE A 201 14.85 -9.20 18.03
CA ILE A 201 15.60 -10.06 18.95
C ILE A 201 17.08 -10.02 18.56
N ARG A 202 17.39 -10.21 17.28
CA ARG A 202 18.77 -10.19 16.82
C ARG A 202 19.43 -8.81 16.99
N LEU A 203 18.70 -7.72 16.74
CA LEU A 203 19.19 -6.36 16.95
C LEU A 203 19.52 -6.10 18.43
N THR A 204 18.69 -6.57 19.35
CA THR A 204 18.92 -6.41 20.81
C THR A 204 20.08 -7.26 21.33
N LEU A 205 20.39 -8.37 20.66
CA LEU A 205 21.48 -9.29 21.03
C LEU A 205 22.84 -8.86 20.48
N LEU A 206 22.91 -7.88 19.58
CA LEU A 206 24.17 -7.40 19.00
C LEU A 206 24.74 -6.26 19.87
N PRO A 207 25.81 -6.50 20.66
CA PRO A 207 26.36 -5.52 21.61
C PRO A 207 27.11 -4.37 20.93
N THR A 208 27.30 -4.40 19.61
CA THR A 208 28.22 -3.52 18.87
C THR A 208 27.54 -2.78 17.73
N ARG A 209 27.38 -1.47 17.93
CA ARG A 209 27.31 -0.41 16.91
C ARG A 209 26.33 -0.63 15.74
N ILE A 210 25.04 -0.80 16.06
CA ILE A 210 23.97 -0.64 15.06
C ILE A 210 24.08 0.79 14.49
N SER A 211 24.20 0.90 13.17
CA SER A 211 24.20 2.21 12.52
C SER A 211 22.83 2.87 12.74
N GLY A 212 22.80 4.17 13.06
CA GLY A 212 21.53 4.89 13.21
C GLY A 212 20.61 4.72 12.00
N ALA A 213 21.19 4.57 10.80
CA ALA A 213 20.46 4.27 9.58
C ALA A 213 19.71 2.93 9.62
N GLU A 214 20.31 1.88 10.17
CA GLU A 214 19.70 0.54 10.25
C GLU A 214 18.52 0.53 11.21
N ARG A 215 18.64 1.21 12.36
CA ARG A 215 17.54 1.37 13.32
C ARG A 215 16.35 2.12 12.71
N ASN A 216 16.63 3.14 11.90
CA ASN A 216 15.61 3.91 11.21
C ASN A 216 14.87 3.06 10.18
N LEU A 217 15.59 2.26 9.40
CA LEU A 217 15.00 1.33 8.42
C LEU A 217 14.20 0.21 9.10
N PHE A 218 14.66 -0.26 10.25
CA PHE A 218 13.92 -1.23 11.05
C PHE A 218 12.59 -0.65 11.55
N THR A 219 12.62 0.59 12.02
CA THR A 219 11.41 1.29 12.50
C THR A 219 10.39 1.47 11.38
N VAL A 220 10.82 1.77 10.15
CA VAL A 220 9.95 1.84 8.97
C VAL A 220 9.22 0.50 8.75
N SER A 221 9.95 -0.61 8.75
CA SER A 221 9.38 -1.97 8.57
C SER A 221 8.37 -2.31 9.67
N PHE A 222 8.70 -1.96 10.92
CA PHE A 222 7.82 -2.19 12.06
C PHE A 222 6.51 -1.38 11.95
N VAL A 223 6.59 -0.11 11.54
CA VAL A 223 5.40 0.72 11.32
C VAL A 223 4.53 0.15 10.20
N SER A 224 5.13 -0.32 9.10
CA SER A 224 4.41 -1.01 8.02
C SER A 224 3.69 -2.27 8.52
N PHE A 225 4.31 -3.05 9.41
CA PHE A 225 3.66 -4.22 10.01
C PHE A 225 2.43 -3.85 10.88
N ILE A 226 2.52 -2.80 11.69
CA ILE A 226 1.36 -2.34 12.49
C ILE A 226 0.20 -1.90 11.58
N ILE A 227 0.51 -1.20 10.49
CA ILE A 227 -0.48 -0.77 9.51
C ILE A 227 -1.11 -1.98 8.78
N GLN A 228 -0.30 -2.99 8.47
CA GLN A 228 -0.78 -4.25 7.90
C GLN A 228 -1.78 -4.95 8.82
N LEU A 229 -1.54 -4.96 10.15
CA LEU A 229 -2.51 -5.49 11.12
C LEU A 229 -3.84 -4.73 11.12
N LEU A 230 -3.80 -3.40 10.99
CA LEU A 230 -5.02 -2.58 10.89
C LEU A 230 -5.81 -2.92 9.62
N ALA A 231 -5.12 -3.06 8.48
CA ALA A 231 -5.74 -3.46 7.21
C ALA A 231 -6.33 -4.87 7.25
N LEU A 232 -5.66 -5.80 7.92
CA LEU A 232 -6.18 -7.15 8.13
C LEU A 232 -7.43 -7.12 9.02
N GLY A 233 -7.40 -6.36 10.12
CA GLY A 233 -8.54 -6.20 11.02
C GLY A 233 -9.77 -5.64 10.31
N ASP A 234 -9.60 -4.59 9.51
CA ASP A 234 -10.68 -3.99 8.70
C ASP A 234 -11.31 -5.01 7.74
N THR A 235 -10.47 -5.76 7.02
CA THR A 235 -10.91 -6.79 6.06
C THR A 235 -11.62 -7.95 6.75
N LEU A 236 -11.15 -8.37 7.93
CA LEU A 236 -11.80 -9.43 8.73
C LEU A 236 -13.18 -9.01 9.23
N ILE A 237 -13.34 -7.76 9.68
CA ILE A 237 -14.65 -7.21 10.09
C ILE A 237 -15.60 -7.22 8.91
N LEU A 238 -15.14 -6.77 7.73
CA LEU A 238 -15.93 -6.78 6.50
C LEU A 238 -16.34 -8.20 6.10
N ARG A 239 -15.43 -9.17 6.24
CA ARG A 239 -15.68 -10.57 5.90
C ARG A 239 -16.66 -11.27 6.85
N ALA A 240 -16.65 -10.89 8.13
CA ALA A 240 -17.51 -11.44 9.18
C ALA A 240 -18.92 -10.82 9.18
N ALA A 241 -19.15 -9.75 8.42
CA ALA A 241 -20.44 -9.10 8.31
C ALA A 241 -21.51 -10.07 7.76
N PRO A 242 -22.70 -10.17 8.39
CA PRO A 242 -23.80 -10.94 7.85
C PRO A 242 -24.19 -10.45 6.45
N SER A 243 -24.55 -11.38 5.55
CA SER A 243 -25.10 -11.05 4.24
C SER A 243 -26.41 -10.26 4.34
N GLU A 244 -27.17 -10.50 5.41
CA GLU A 244 -28.45 -9.86 5.73
C GLU A 244 -28.26 -8.88 6.89
N GLY A 245 -28.01 -7.62 6.55
CA GLY A 245 -27.80 -6.56 7.53
C GLY A 245 -26.32 -6.30 7.80
N MET A 246 -25.83 -5.18 7.25
CA MET A 246 -24.49 -4.71 7.55
C MET A 246 -24.46 -4.19 8.99
N SER A 247 -23.83 -4.95 9.89
CA SER A 247 -23.61 -4.52 11.27
C SER A 247 -22.93 -3.15 11.30
N VAL A 248 -23.14 -2.37 12.37
CA VAL A 248 -22.51 -1.04 12.51
C VAL A 248 -21.00 -1.13 12.25
N GLY A 249 -20.34 -2.16 12.78
CA GLY A 249 -18.91 -2.41 12.55
C GLY A 249 -18.56 -2.62 11.07
N ALA A 250 -19.37 -3.35 10.31
CA ALA A 250 -19.14 -3.56 8.88
C ALA A 250 -19.38 -2.29 8.05
N GLN A 251 -20.34 -1.45 8.46
CA GLN A 251 -20.55 -0.14 7.84
C GLN A 251 -19.35 0.77 8.09
N THR A 252 -18.87 0.81 9.33
CA THR A 252 -17.67 1.55 9.72
C THR A 252 -16.44 1.06 8.97
N ALA A 253 -16.23 -0.26 8.88
CA ALA A 253 -15.11 -0.85 8.14
C ALA A 253 -15.15 -0.44 6.66
N LYS A 254 -16.30 -0.57 5.99
CA LYS A 254 -16.44 -0.10 4.59
C LYS A 254 -16.16 1.39 4.43
N ALA A 255 -16.59 2.22 5.38
CA ALA A 255 -16.34 3.65 5.34
C ALA A 255 -14.87 4.01 5.62
N LEU A 256 -14.18 3.22 6.45
CA LEU A 256 -12.76 3.38 6.78
C LEU A 256 -11.83 2.77 5.74
N MET A 257 -12.30 1.83 4.93
CA MET A 257 -11.52 1.10 3.94
C MET A 257 -10.65 2.00 3.04
N PRO A 258 -11.14 3.15 2.51
CA PRO A 258 -10.29 4.06 1.74
C PRO A 258 -9.13 4.62 2.56
N PHE A 259 -9.38 4.99 3.83
CA PHE A 259 -8.36 5.54 4.72
C PHE A 259 -7.33 4.49 5.12
N VAL A 260 -7.78 3.28 5.43
CA VAL A 260 -6.89 2.16 5.77
C VAL A 260 -6.02 1.78 4.57
N SER A 261 -6.60 1.71 3.37
CA SER A 261 -5.87 1.49 2.12
C SER A 261 -4.87 2.61 1.85
N ASP A 262 -5.23 3.86 2.09
CA ASP A 262 -4.32 5.00 1.90
C ASP A 262 -3.15 4.98 2.89
N ILE A 263 -3.39 4.68 4.16
CA ILE A 263 -2.32 4.56 5.16
C ILE A 263 -1.38 3.42 4.77
N LEU A 264 -1.90 2.29 4.29
CA LEU A 264 -1.09 1.19 3.77
C LEU A 264 -0.28 1.58 2.53
N THR A 265 -0.85 2.41 1.65
CA THR A 265 -0.24 2.83 0.37
C THR A 265 0.81 3.94 0.57
N PHE A 266 0.58 4.85 1.51
CA PHE A 266 1.36 6.08 1.66
C PHE A 266 2.17 6.18 2.95
N ASN A 267 2.18 5.19 3.83
CA ASN A 267 3.06 5.23 5.01
C ASN A 267 4.56 5.33 4.66
N HIS A 268 5.00 4.70 3.57
CA HIS A 268 6.39 4.60 3.14
C HIS A 268 7.10 5.96 2.98
N PRO A 269 6.57 6.94 2.22
CA PRO A 269 7.19 8.26 2.09
C PRO A 269 7.25 9.02 3.41
N TRP A 270 6.22 8.90 4.26
CA TRP A 270 6.18 9.59 5.55
C TRP A 270 7.15 8.99 6.56
N THR A 271 7.17 7.66 6.67
CA THR A 271 8.06 6.93 7.57
C THR A 271 9.52 7.12 7.17
N ILE A 272 9.86 7.05 5.88
CA ILE A 272 11.25 7.27 5.44
C ILE A 272 11.68 8.73 5.67
N MET A 273 10.80 9.71 5.47
CA MET A 273 11.12 11.12 5.74
C MET A 273 11.29 11.41 7.23
N TYR A 274 10.49 10.77 8.07
CA TYR A 274 10.54 10.93 9.52
C TYR A 274 11.80 10.28 10.11
N PHE A 275 12.15 9.07 9.69
CA PHE A 275 13.26 8.32 10.26
C PHE A 275 14.59 8.50 9.52
N SER A 276 14.63 8.74 8.21
CA SER A 276 15.90 8.82 7.46
C SER A 276 16.43 10.25 7.33
N THR A 277 17.37 10.61 8.19
CA THR A 277 18.09 11.90 8.11
C THR A 277 18.77 12.10 6.76
N LYS A 278 19.31 11.03 6.16
CA LYS A 278 19.95 11.06 4.84
C LYS A 278 18.95 11.52 3.76
N VAL A 279 17.78 10.87 3.70
CA VAL A 279 16.73 11.20 2.71
C VAL A 279 16.22 12.62 2.93
N ARG A 280 15.97 13.03 4.18
CA ARG A 280 15.52 14.39 4.48
C ARG A 280 16.52 15.46 4.03
N THR A 281 17.82 15.23 4.25
CA THR A 281 18.87 16.16 3.85
C THR A 281 19.00 16.21 2.32
N SER A 282 18.95 15.06 1.65
CA SER A 282 18.94 15.00 0.19
C SER A 282 17.73 15.70 -0.41
N MET A 283 16.52 15.50 0.15
CA MET A 283 15.29 16.15 -0.33
C MET A 283 15.35 17.67 -0.13
N ALA A 284 15.81 18.13 1.03
CA ALA A 284 16.00 19.56 1.30
C ALA A 284 17.01 20.17 0.31
N THR A 285 18.06 19.44 -0.03
CA THR A 285 19.08 19.92 -0.99
C THR A 285 18.54 19.99 -2.41
N ASP A 286 17.74 19.01 -2.85
CA ASP A 286 17.35 18.88 -4.25
C ASP A 286 16.07 19.67 -4.60
N HIS A 287 15.12 19.81 -3.65
CA HIS A 287 13.81 20.42 -3.92
C HIS A 287 13.54 21.70 -3.11
N PHE A 288 14.21 21.91 -1.98
CA PHE A 288 13.97 23.06 -1.10
C PHE A 288 15.28 23.79 -0.74
N PRO A 289 15.99 24.36 -1.72
CA PRO A 289 17.30 24.99 -1.48
C PRO A 289 17.26 26.11 -0.42
N SER A 290 16.10 26.73 -0.19
CA SER A 290 15.89 27.71 0.88
C SER A 290 16.03 27.14 2.31
N LEU A 291 15.82 25.83 2.50
CA LEU A 291 16.00 25.16 3.79
C LEU A 291 17.47 24.80 4.07
N ARG A 292 18.33 24.83 3.06
CA ARG A 292 19.77 24.50 3.18
C ARG A 292 20.48 25.42 4.19
N SER A 293 20.10 26.70 4.24
CA SER A 293 20.68 27.69 5.16
C SER A 293 20.36 27.40 6.63
N ARG A 294 19.22 26.76 6.93
CA ARG A 294 18.85 26.38 8.31
C ARG A 294 19.49 25.08 8.77
N ALA A 295 19.69 24.11 7.87
CA ALA A 295 20.31 22.84 8.22
C ALA A 295 21.80 22.99 8.61
N VAL A 296 22.53 23.89 7.92
CA VAL A 296 23.95 24.16 8.21
C VAL A 296 24.12 24.90 9.55
N MET A 297 23.17 25.79 9.92
CA MET A 297 23.22 26.54 11.19
C MET A 297 23.01 25.66 12.44
N VAL A 298 22.24 24.56 12.34
CA VAL A 298 22.04 23.65 13.49
C VAL A 298 23.27 22.77 13.73
N THR A 299 24.03 22.41 12.68
CA THR A 299 25.28 21.66 12.84
C THR A 299 26.46 22.50 13.32
N SER A 300 26.42 23.83 13.22
CA SER A 300 27.49 24.71 13.75
C SER A 300 27.29 25.10 15.21
N SER A 301 26.16 24.79 15.84
CA SER A 301 25.88 25.10 17.25
C SER A 301 25.98 23.88 18.18
N VAL A 302 26.43 22.72 17.66
CA VAL A 302 26.52 21.44 18.40
C VAL A 302 27.91 20.80 18.22
N TYR A 303 28.94 21.64 18.14
CA TYR A 303 30.33 21.27 18.41
C TYR A 303 30.85 22.13 19.56
#